data_AF-A0A7V8NR73-F1
#
_entry.id   AF-A0A7V8NR73-F1
#
_cell.length_a   1.000
_cell.length_b   1.000
_cell.length_c   1.000
_cell.angle_alpha   90.00
_cell.angle_beta   90.00
_cell.angle_gamma   90.00
#
_symmetry.space_group_name_H-M   'P 1'
#
loop_
_entity.id
_entity.type
_entity.pdbx_description
1 polymer ?
#
loop_
_entity_poly.entity_id
_entity_poly.type
_entity_poly.pdbx_seq_one_letter_code
_entity_poly.pdbx_strand_id
1 'polypeptide(L)'
;MGSLLLLALIFYSVWYGWRHIGASRAAKPAPAAIGVSRAAKPAPAATAASPDADLELSVSASATTHVRVIADDKVLLDSQVYAGDTRHFTAKRQFDVSATNSAAVLLQLNGRPMAPLGPPGTFGRMVYTHKDLRQGNGGDSKP
;
A
#
# COMPACT_ATOMS: atom_id res chain seq x y z
N MET A 1 11.62 -29.30 11.51
CA MET A 1 11.50 -28.63 10.19
C MET A 1 10.05 -28.43 9.71
N GLY A 2 9.01 -28.53 10.58
CA GLY A 2 7.60 -28.42 10.14
C GLY A 2 6.82 -27.19 10.63
N SER A 3 7.38 -26.38 11.52
CA SER A 3 6.63 -25.28 12.16
C SER A 3 6.69 -23.95 11.38
N LEU A 4 7.66 -23.81 10.46
CA LEU A 4 7.86 -22.57 9.70
C LEU A 4 6.85 -22.37 8.55
N LEU A 5 6.20 -23.44 8.09
CA LEU A 5 5.23 -23.38 6.97
C LEU A 5 3.80 -23.03 7.42
N LEU A 6 3.44 -23.26 8.69
CA LEU A 6 2.09 -22.99 9.19
C LEU A 6 1.87 -21.51 9.55
N LEU A 7 2.92 -20.80 9.96
CA LEU A 7 2.81 -19.36 10.28
C LEU A 7 2.66 -18.47 9.04
N ALA A 8 3.16 -18.91 7.89
CA ALA A 8 3.04 -18.18 6.63
C ALA A 8 1.59 -18.12 6.09
N LEU A 9 0.79 -19.17 6.32
CA LEU A 9 -0.59 -19.27 5.82
C LEU A 9 -1.61 -18.52 6.68
N ILE A 10 -1.38 -18.43 7.99
CA ILE A 10 -2.28 -17.71 8.90
C ILE A 10 -2.09 -16.19 8.73
N PHE A 11 -0.86 -15.73 8.48
CA PHE A 11 -0.57 -14.32 8.22
C PHE A 11 -1.19 -13.81 6.90
N TYR A 12 -1.26 -14.67 5.87
CA TYR A 12 -1.87 -14.34 4.59
C TYR A 12 -3.40 -14.12 4.71
N SER A 13 -4.06 -14.90 5.57
CA SER A 13 -5.52 -14.85 5.75
C SER A 13 -5.98 -13.62 6.56
N VAL A 14 -5.17 -13.18 7.52
CA VAL A 14 -5.51 -12.02 8.37
C VAL A 14 -5.35 -10.68 7.61
N TRP A 15 -4.46 -10.62 6.61
CA TRP A 15 -4.23 -9.39 5.84
C TRP A 15 -5.28 -9.13 4.74
N TYR A 16 -5.95 -10.18 4.25
CA TYR A 16 -6.98 -10.05 3.21
C TYR A 16 -8.38 -9.70 3.75
N GLY A 17 -8.67 -9.97 5.03
CA GLY A 17 -10.01 -9.82 5.60
C GLY A 17 -10.46 -8.39 5.92
N TRP A 18 -9.57 -7.39 5.92
CA TRP A 18 -9.87 -6.05 6.47
C TRP A 18 -9.89 -4.88 5.46
N ARG A 19 -9.91 -5.15 4.14
CA ARG A 19 -9.96 -4.08 3.10
C ARG A 19 -11.37 -3.60 2.70
N HIS A 20 -12.42 -4.13 3.31
CA HIS A 20 -13.80 -3.81 2.93
C HIS A 20 -14.70 -3.50 4.13
N ILE A 21 -14.48 -2.41 4.85
CA ILE A 21 -15.59 -1.65 5.45
C ILE A 21 -15.23 -0.16 5.39
N GLY A 22 -15.81 0.53 4.40
CA GLY A 22 -15.98 1.98 4.39
C GLY A 22 -17.39 2.27 3.90
N ALA A 23 -18.26 2.78 4.76
CA ALA A 23 -19.55 3.35 4.38
C ALA A 23 -19.88 4.52 5.32
N SER A 24 -20.01 5.69 4.71
CA SER A 24 -20.32 6.98 5.32
C SER A 24 -21.82 7.16 5.56
N ARG A 25 -22.23 8.00 6.51
CA ARG A 25 -22.92 9.28 6.24
C ARG A 25 -23.35 10.02 7.52
N ALA A 26 -23.27 11.34 7.40
CA ALA A 26 -23.66 12.35 8.38
C ALA A 26 -25.18 12.56 8.47
N ALA A 27 -25.66 12.94 9.66
CA ALA A 27 -26.45 14.15 9.94
C ALA A 27 -27.34 13.98 11.20
N LYS A 28 -27.31 15.01 12.05
CA LYS A 28 -28.16 15.28 13.23
C LYS A 28 -29.64 15.48 12.76
N PRO A 29 -30.71 15.16 13.52
CA PRO A 29 -30.99 15.70 14.86
C PRO A 29 -31.44 14.70 15.95
N ALA A 30 -31.23 15.10 17.21
CA ALA A 30 -31.79 14.52 18.44
C ALA A 30 -33.35 14.63 18.45
N PRO A 31 -34.13 13.93 19.31
CA PRO A 31 -33.72 13.41 20.62
C PRO A 31 -34.30 12.03 21.06
N ALA A 32 -33.78 11.61 22.21
CA ALA A 32 -34.33 10.67 23.19
C ALA A 32 -34.18 9.16 22.98
N ALA A 33 -33.83 8.54 24.11
CA ALA A 33 -33.95 7.13 24.48
C ALA A 33 -32.82 6.16 24.08
N ILE A 34 -32.07 5.79 25.13
CA ILE A 34 -31.56 4.45 25.47
C ILE A 34 -30.37 3.92 24.65
N GLY A 35 -29.31 3.55 25.39
CA GLY A 35 -28.30 2.60 24.94
C GLY A 35 -26.91 3.21 24.76
N VAL A 36 -26.05 3.08 25.77
CA VAL A 36 -24.64 3.50 25.70
C VAL A 36 -23.89 2.57 24.75
N SER A 37 -23.77 2.98 23.48
CA SER A 37 -22.90 2.33 22.49
C SER A 37 -21.56 3.06 22.41
N ARG A 38 -20.49 2.28 22.56
CA ARG A 38 -19.11 2.70 22.77
C ARG A 38 -18.50 3.23 21.48
N ALA A 39 -17.85 4.37 21.59
CA ALA A 39 -17.19 5.14 20.52
C ALA A 39 -16.32 4.27 19.58
N ALA A 40 -16.54 4.42 18.26
CA ALA A 40 -15.72 3.82 17.21
C ALA A 40 -14.99 4.91 16.40
N LYS A 41 -13.67 4.71 16.30
CA LYS A 41 -12.64 5.51 15.61
C LYS A 41 -12.75 5.34 14.07
N PRO A 42 -12.38 6.33 13.23
CA PRO A 42 -12.69 6.30 11.80
C PRO A 42 -11.79 5.34 11.00
N ALA A 43 -12.38 4.63 10.04
CA ALA A 43 -11.72 3.77 9.05
C ALA A 43 -11.61 4.49 7.68
N PRO A 44 -10.50 4.35 6.92
CA PRO A 44 -10.34 5.02 5.61
C PRO A 44 -11.13 4.30 4.50
N ALA A 45 -11.89 5.08 3.72
CA ALA A 45 -12.69 4.60 2.60
C ALA A 45 -11.84 4.52 1.31
N ALA A 46 -11.84 3.35 0.66
CA ALA A 46 -11.28 3.17 -0.67
C ALA A 46 -12.10 3.94 -1.71
N THR A 47 -11.61 5.13 -2.06
CA THR A 47 -12.15 5.95 -3.15
C THR A 47 -11.83 5.28 -4.48
N ALA A 48 -12.85 5.08 -5.31
CA ALA A 48 -12.66 4.69 -6.70
C ALA A 48 -11.75 5.72 -7.38
N ALA A 49 -10.57 5.29 -7.82
CA ALA A 49 -9.56 6.16 -8.41
C ALA A 49 -10.16 6.86 -9.65
N SER A 50 -10.50 8.14 -9.49
CA SER A 50 -10.78 9.02 -10.61
C SER A 50 -9.53 9.09 -11.50
N PRO A 51 -9.66 9.26 -12.83
CA PRO A 51 -8.51 9.43 -13.71
C PRO A 51 -7.71 10.72 -13.44
N ASP A 52 -8.25 11.61 -12.59
CA ASP A 52 -7.61 12.80 -12.03
C ASP A 52 -7.12 12.58 -10.58
N ALA A 53 -7.26 11.37 -10.05
CA ALA A 53 -6.86 11.07 -8.68
C ALA A 53 -5.34 11.07 -8.56
N ASP A 54 -4.85 11.68 -7.49
CA ASP A 54 -3.45 11.59 -7.09
C ASP A 54 -3.01 10.12 -6.98
N LEU A 55 -1.75 9.86 -7.28
CA LEU A 55 -1.13 8.57 -7.02
C LEU A 55 -0.84 8.46 -5.52
N GLU A 56 -1.31 7.39 -4.91
CA GLU A 56 -1.01 7.00 -3.54
C GLU A 56 -0.11 5.77 -3.57
N LEU A 57 1.12 5.92 -3.06
CA LEU A 57 2.08 4.83 -2.93
C LEU A 57 2.15 4.38 -1.47
N SER A 58 1.90 3.11 -1.23
CA SER A 58 2.20 2.45 0.03
C SER A 58 3.48 1.63 -0.11
N VAL A 59 4.43 1.86 0.79
CA VAL A 59 5.72 1.19 0.86
C VAL A 59 5.80 0.43 2.17
N SER A 60 5.82 -0.89 2.10
CA SER A 60 5.97 -1.77 3.27
C SER A 60 7.28 -2.53 3.20
N ALA A 61 8.01 -2.62 4.30
CA ALA A 61 9.26 -3.39 4.35
C ALA A 61 9.08 -4.69 5.15
N SER A 62 9.51 -5.82 4.59
CA SER A 62 9.54 -7.11 5.29
C SER A 62 10.87 -7.36 6.00
N ALA A 63 11.92 -6.63 5.63
CA ALA A 63 13.22 -6.62 6.29
C ALA A 63 13.79 -5.20 6.30
N THR A 64 14.66 -4.88 7.25
CA THR A 64 15.31 -3.57 7.34
C THR A 64 16.09 -3.28 6.06
N THR A 65 15.74 -2.21 5.38
CA THR A 65 16.30 -1.86 4.07
C THR A 65 16.32 -0.34 3.88
N HIS A 66 17.30 0.17 3.14
CA HIS A 66 17.33 1.58 2.79
C HIS A 66 16.39 1.81 1.61
N VAL A 67 15.48 2.77 1.75
CA VAL A 67 14.48 3.10 0.72
C VAL A 67 14.52 4.59 0.43
N ARG A 68 14.52 4.91 -0.85
CA ARG A 68 14.42 6.26 -1.35
C ARG A 68 13.18 6.41 -2.24
N VAL A 69 12.34 7.39 -1.91
CA VAL A 69 11.10 7.71 -2.62
C VAL A 69 11.15 9.16 -3.05
N ILE A 70 10.97 9.39 -4.35
CA ILE A 70 10.80 10.71 -4.94
C ILE A 70 9.37 10.79 -5.49
N ALA A 71 8.65 11.85 -5.17
CA ALA A 71 7.36 12.18 -5.77
C ALA A 71 7.48 13.50 -6.53
N ASP A 72 7.12 13.51 -7.81
CA ASP A 72 7.14 14.72 -8.64
C ASP A 72 8.43 15.56 -8.50
N ASP A 73 9.58 14.88 -8.61
CA ASP A 73 10.93 15.47 -8.48
C ASP A 73 11.31 15.95 -7.07
N LYS A 74 10.51 15.64 -6.04
CA LYS A 74 10.80 15.92 -4.63
C LYS A 74 11.07 14.65 -3.83
N VAL A 75 12.18 14.62 -3.10
CA VAL A 75 12.50 13.50 -2.19
C VAL A 75 11.52 13.53 -1.01
N LEU A 76 10.73 12.48 -0.86
CA LEU A 76 9.81 12.31 0.28
C LEU A 76 10.38 11.39 1.35
N LEU A 77 11.22 10.44 0.95
CA LEU A 77 11.90 9.51 1.84
C LEU A 77 13.29 9.24 1.30
N ASP A 78 14.28 9.24 2.17
CA ASP A 78 15.63 8.76 1.90
C ASP A 78 16.23 8.29 3.22
N SER A 79 15.78 7.11 3.67
CA SER A 79 16.15 6.59 4.98
C SER A 79 15.98 5.08 5.07
N GLN A 80 16.45 4.52 6.18
CA GLN A 80 16.20 3.13 6.51
C GLN A 80 14.74 2.93 6.92
N VAL A 81 14.10 1.91 6.36
CA VAL A 81 12.75 1.46 6.69
C VAL A 81 12.89 0.11 7.37
N TYR A 82 12.31 -0.04 8.56
CA TYR A 82 12.47 -1.24 9.36
C TYR A 82 11.45 -2.31 8.97
N ALA A 83 11.76 -3.56 9.29
CA ALA A 83 10.85 -4.67 9.09
C ALA A 83 9.50 -4.41 9.79
N GLY A 84 8.40 -4.56 9.06
CA GLY A 84 7.04 -4.31 9.53
C GLY A 84 6.57 -2.86 9.36
N ASP A 85 7.46 -1.92 9.03
CA ASP A 85 7.05 -0.54 8.77
C ASP A 85 6.27 -0.44 7.47
N THR A 86 5.25 0.41 7.47
CA THR A 86 4.53 0.84 6.27
C THR A 86 4.48 2.36 6.21
N ARG A 87 4.83 2.92 5.06
CA ARG A 87 4.84 4.36 4.78
C ARG A 87 3.90 4.63 3.61
N HIS A 88 3.15 5.72 3.70
CA HIS A 88 2.23 6.15 2.65
C HIS A 88 2.69 7.49 2.09
N PHE A 89 2.63 7.63 0.77
CA PHE A 89 3.04 8.83 0.05
C PHE A 89 2.01 9.17 -1.03
N THR A 90 1.94 10.45 -1.38
CA THR A 90 1.04 10.94 -2.44
C THR A 90 1.84 11.76 -3.46
N ALA A 91 1.57 11.55 -4.75
CA ALA A 91 2.17 12.25 -5.88
C ALA A 91 1.11 12.58 -6.93
N LYS A 92 1.33 13.64 -7.71
CA LYS A 92 0.42 14.06 -8.78
C LYS A 92 0.70 13.40 -10.11
N ARG A 93 1.96 13.10 -10.43
CA ARG A 93 2.35 12.56 -11.76
C ARG A 93 3.05 11.22 -11.63
N GLN A 94 4.03 11.14 -10.75
CA GLN A 94 4.89 9.97 -10.67
C GLN A 94 5.57 9.78 -9.31
N PHE A 95 5.91 8.52 -9.04
CA PHE A 95 6.86 8.13 -8.02
C PHE A 95 8.10 7.51 -8.65
N ASP A 96 9.26 7.81 -8.09
CA ASP A 96 10.49 7.08 -8.32
C ASP A 96 10.91 6.43 -7.00
N VAL A 97 10.90 5.10 -6.99
CA VAL A 97 11.16 4.32 -5.79
C VAL A 97 12.38 3.48 -6.01
N SER A 98 13.31 3.52 -5.07
CA SER A 98 14.49 2.67 -5.07
C SER A 98 14.75 2.08 -3.69
N ALA A 99 15.30 0.88 -3.66
CA ALA A 99 15.65 0.19 -2.43
C ALA A 99 16.95 -0.60 -2.59
N THR A 100 17.72 -0.69 -1.51
CA THR A 100 18.96 -1.49 -1.48
C THR A 100 18.69 -2.99 -1.48
N ASN A 101 17.63 -3.43 -0.78
CA ASN A 101 17.11 -4.79 -0.86
C ASN A 101 15.70 -4.78 -1.45
N SER A 102 15.62 -5.05 -2.76
CA SER A 102 14.41 -4.88 -3.56
C SER A 102 13.28 -5.84 -3.22
N ALA A 103 13.59 -7.11 -2.92
CA ALA A 103 12.57 -8.08 -2.54
C ALA A 103 12.07 -7.92 -1.10
N ALA A 104 12.77 -7.12 -0.28
CA ALA A 104 12.32 -6.77 1.06
C ALA A 104 11.29 -5.64 1.07
N VAL A 105 11.00 -5.01 -0.08
CA VAL A 105 10.04 -3.91 -0.19
C VAL A 105 8.83 -4.36 -0.99
N LEU A 106 7.66 -4.26 -0.36
CA LEU A 106 6.37 -4.45 -0.99
C LEU A 106 5.79 -3.08 -1.32
N LEU A 107 5.37 -2.91 -2.57
CA LEU A 107 4.87 -1.65 -3.09
C LEU A 107 3.43 -1.81 -3.54
N GLN A 108 2.62 -0.82 -3.20
CA GLN A 108 1.25 -0.75 -3.67
C GLN A 108 0.94 0.64 -4.17
N LEU A 109 0.32 0.73 -5.35
CA LEU A 109 -0.10 1.98 -5.96
C LEU A 109 -1.63 2.01 -6.00
N ASN A 110 -2.25 2.99 -5.34
CA ASN A 110 -3.70 3.10 -5.16
C ASN A 110 -4.33 1.80 -4.65
N GLY A 111 -3.68 1.15 -3.68
CA GLY A 111 -4.10 -0.13 -3.11
C GLY A 111 -3.86 -1.36 -3.99
N ARG A 112 -3.28 -1.21 -5.19
CA ARG A 112 -2.92 -2.32 -6.08
C ARG A 112 -1.47 -2.75 -5.85
N PRO A 113 -1.18 -4.04 -5.66
CA PRO A 113 0.18 -4.53 -5.53
C PRO A 113 0.96 -4.32 -6.82
N MET A 114 2.16 -3.79 -6.71
CA MET A 114 3.09 -3.57 -7.82
C MET A 114 4.12 -4.69 -7.88
N ALA A 115 4.74 -4.85 -9.06
CA ALA A 115 5.87 -5.78 -9.20
C ALA A 115 7.01 -5.40 -8.24
N PRO A 116 7.79 -6.39 -7.76
CA PRO A 116 8.98 -6.13 -6.96
C PRO A 116 9.96 -5.21 -7.70
N LEU A 117 10.73 -4.40 -6.96
CA LEU A 117 11.72 -3.49 -7.55
C LEU A 117 12.88 -4.20 -8.24
N GLY A 118 13.06 -5.50 -7.99
CA GLY A 118 14.15 -6.30 -8.50
C GLY A 118 14.30 -7.63 -7.76
N PRO A 119 15.31 -8.44 -8.13
CA PRO A 119 15.61 -9.69 -7.47
C PRO A 119 15.88 -9.55 -5.95
N PRO A 120 15.77 -10.65 -5.19
CA PRO A 120 16.12 -10.65 -3.78
C PRO A 120 17.57 -10.26 -3.51
N GLY A 121 17.79 -9.40 -2.51
CA GLY A 121 19.13 -9.00 -2.07
C GLY A 121 19.85 -8.00 -2.99
N THR A 122 19.22 -7.55 -4.09
CA THR A 122 19.81 -6.58 -5.00
C THR A 122 19.19 -5.20 -4.85
N PHE A 123 19.94 -4.17 -5.25
CA PHE A 123 19.38 -2.85 -5.51
C PHE A 123 18.37 -2.92 -6.65
N GLY A 124 17.33 -2.10 -6.56
CA GLY A 124 16.29 -2.01 -7.57
C GLY A 124 15.60 -0.66 -7.52
N ARG A 125 15.13 -0.21 -8.68
CA ARG A 125 14.49 1.08 -8.87
C ARG A 125 13.37 0.94 -9.89
N MET A 126 12.24 1.55 -9.59
CA MET A 126 11.09 1.56 -10.50
C MET A 126 10.39 2.92 -10.45
N VAL A 127 9.87 3.33 -11.60
CA VAL A 127 9.08 4.55 -11.75
C VAL A 127 7.62 4.15 -11.92
N TYR A 128 6.75 4.70 -11.09
CA TYR A 128 5.31 4.48 -11.12
C TYR A 128 4.58 5.74 -11.56
N THR A 129 3.63 5.57 -12.46
CA THR A 129 2.79 6.62 -13.03
C THR A 129 1.35 6.10 -13.16
N HIS A 130 0.41 6.96 -13.57
CA HIS A 130 -0.98 6.53 -13.77
C HIS A 130 -1.15 5.39 -14.79
N LYS A 131 -0.20 5.22 -15.73
CA LYS A 131 -0.28 4.13 -16.72
C LYS A 131 -0.09 2.75 -16.08
N ASP A 132 0.69 2.68 -15.01
CA ASP A 132 1.03 1.43 -14.32
C ASP A 132 -0.17 0.89 -13.54
N LEU A 133 -1.11 1.78 -13.16
CA LEU A 133 -2.42 1.39 -12.61
C LEU A 133 -3.28 0.63 -13.63
N ARG A 134 -3.09 0.88 -14.92
CA ARG A 134 -3.87 0.24 -16.01
C ARG A 134 -3.26 -1.10 -16.43
N GLN A 135 -1.94 -1.26 -16.34
CA GLN A 135 -1.23 -2.48 -16.76
C GLN A 135 -1.33 -3.65 -15.78
N GLY A 136 -1.58 -3.41 -14.48
CA GLY A 136 -1.75 -4.48 -13.48
C GLY A 136 -2.93 -5.45 -13.73
N ASN A 137 -3.69 -5.28 -14.80
CA ASN A 137 -4.83 -6.12 -15.20
C ASN A 137 -4.66 -6.80 -16.58
N GLY A 138 -3.49 -6.64 -17.21
CA GLY A 138 -3.16 -7.24 -18.49
C GLY A 138 -1.88 -8.05 -18.35
N GLY A 139 -2.01 -9.32 -17.95
CA GLY A 139 -1.00 -10.28 -18.32
C GLY A 139 -0.97 -10.31 -19.85
N ASP A 140 0.01 -9.65 -20.44
CA ASP A 140 0.37 -9.83 -21.85
C ASP A 140 0.93 -11.24 -22.00
N SER A 141 0.04 -12.23 -21.94
CA SER A 141 0.24 -13.52 -22.56
C SER A 141 0.28 -13.27 -24.07
N LYS A 142 1.44 -13.43 -24.70
CA LYS A 142 1.49 -13.61 -26.14
C LYS A 142 2.81 -14.23 -26.60
N PRO A 143 2.78 -14.92 -27.74
CA PRO A 143 2.12 -16.20 -28.00
C PRO A 143 3.13 -17.36 -28.07
#